data_AF-A0A842LLM9-F1
#
_entry.id   AF-A0A842LLM9-F1
#
_cell.length_a   1.000
_cell.length_b   1.000
_cell.length_c   1.000
_cell.angle_alpha   90.00
_cell.angle_beta   90.00
_cell.angle_gamma   90.00
#
_symmetry.space_group_name_H-M   'P 1'
#
loop_
_entity.id
_entity.type
_entity.pdbx_description
1 polymer ?
#
loop_
_entity_poly.entity_id
_entity_poly.type
_entity_poly.pdbx_seq_one_letter_code
_entity_poly.pdbx_strand_id
1 'polypeptide(L)'
;MKALVLEAKWDPRPTYQVSEFERRTGKAIEGASIWRYPKLELKDIPDPKPGPGQVLLRVKACGICGSDVHFYETDQDGYMLYPGLTKFPTVIGHEFAGEVVELGPGPEGKDLKVG
;
A
#
# COMPACT_ATOMS: atom_id res chain seq x y z
N MET A 1 -0.98 -13.95 8.67
CA MET A 1 -2.10 -13.89 7.69
C MET A 1 -1.58 -13.84 6.26
N LYS A 2 -2.43 -14.07 5.26
CA LYS A 2 -2.10 -13.79 3.84
C LYS A 2 -2.55 -12.39 3.45
N ALA A 3 -1.78 -11.73 2.60
CA ALA A 3 -2.10 -10.43 2.03
C ALA A 3 -1.62 -10.31 0.58
N LEU A 4 -2.33 -9.50 -0.21
CA LEU A 4 -1.94 -9.19 -1.57
C LEU A 4 -0.90 -8.07 -1.56
N VAL A 5 0.36 -8.41 -1.84
CA VAL A 5 1.51 -7.51 -1.75
C VAL A 5 1.97 -7.14 -3.14
N LEU A 6 2.12 -5.83 -3.39
CA LEU A 6 2.74 -5.31 -4.59
C LEU A 6 4.19 -4.92 -4.30
N GLU A 7 5.09 -5.39 -5.15
CA GLU A 7 6.50 -5.00 -5.19
C GLU A 7 6.84 -4.44 -6.56
N ALA A 8 7.75 -3.47 -6.61
CA ALA A 8 8.29 -2.98 -7.88
C ALA A 8 9.75 -2.58 -7.69
N LYS A 9 10.51 -2.58 -8.78
CA LYS A 9 11.90 -2.14 -8.79
C LYS A 9 11.96 -0.62 -8.74
N TRP A 10 12.74 -0.06 -7.82
CA TRP A 10 13.14 1.35 -7.87
C TRP A 10 14.12 1.55 -9.02
N ASP A 11 13.63 2.05 -10.17
CA ASP A 11 14.41 2.20 -11.41
C ASP A 11 14.06 3.50 -12.14
N PRO A 12 14.36 4.68 -11.55
CA PRO A 12 13.94 5.97 -12.07
C PRO A 12 14.24 6.15 -13.56
N ARG A 13 13.30 6.75 -14.29
CA ARG A 13 13.51 7.11 -15.69
C ARG A 13 14.77 7.98 -15.79
N PRO A 14 15.56 7.87 -16.87
CA PRO A 14 16.78 8.67 -17.04
C PRO A 14 16.54 10.18 -16.98
N THR A 15 15.35 10.64 -17.35
CA THR A 15 14.94 12.05 -17.32
C THR A 15 14.38 12.52 -15.98
N TYR A 16 14.14 11.61 -15.03
CA TYR A 16 13.51 11.94 -13.76
C TYR A 16 14.56 12.27 -12.69
N GLN A 17 14.49 13.48 -12.15
CA GLN A 17 15.35 13.90 -11.05
C GLN A 17 14.75 13.50 -9.71
N VAL A 18 15.19 12.36 -9.16
CA VAL A 18 14.79 11.92 -7.82
C VAL A 18 15.18 12.97 -6.77
N SER A 19 14.18 13.46 -6.05
CA SER A 19 14.34 14.46 -4.98
C SER A 19 15.04 13.89 -3.75
N GLU A 20 15.52 14.77 -2.86
CA GLU A 20 16.10 14.36 -1.57
C GLU A 20 15.08 13.61 -0.70
N PHE A 21 13.82 14.06 -0.71
CA PHE A 21 12.73 13.39 0.01
C PHE A 21 12.55 11.94 -0.45
N GLU A 22 12.53 11.71 -1.76
CA GLU A 22 12.33 10.38 -2.33
C GLU A 22 13.52 9.46 -2.02
N ARG A 23 14.75 9.97 -2.13
CA ARG A 23 15.97 9.24 -1.73
C ARG A 23 15.95 8.86 -0.25
N ARG A 24 15.55 9.80 0.62
CA ARG A 24 15.57 9.62 2.07
C ARG A 24 14.46 8.69 2.56
N THR A 25 13.29 8.72 1.93
CA THR A 25 12.10 8.01 2.44
C THR A 25 11.78 6.71 1.70
N GLY A 26 12.32 6.55 0.48
CA GLY A 26 11.92 5.49 -0.44
C GLY A 26 10.47 5.61 -0.90
N LYS A 27 9.84 6.77 -0.72
CA LYS A 27 8.52 7.09 -1.28
C LYS A 27 8.76 7.80 -2.61
N ALA A 28 8.16 7.33 -3.68
CA ALA A 28 8.13 8.05 -4.96
C ALA A 28 6.98 9.05 -4.93
N ILE A 29 7.25 10.32 -5.24
CA ILE A 29 6.21 11.34 -5.43
C ILE A 29 5.53 11.08 -6.79
N GLU A 30 6.33 10.76 -7.80
CA GLU A 30 5.85 10.34 -9.12
C GLU A 30 6.09 8.85 -9.35
N GLY A 31 5.11 8.02 -8.98
CA GLY A 31 5.23 6.56 -9.08
C GLY A 31 5.63 6.07 -10.48
N ALA A 32 4.98 6.59 -11.53
CA ALA A 32 5.21 6.23 -12.93
C ALA A 32 6.58 6.66 -13.49
N SER A 33 7.28 7.54 -12.78
CA SER A 33 8.63 7.99 -13.12
C SER A 33 9.72 7.17 -12.41
N ILE A 34 9.35 6.34 -11.42
CA ILE A 34 10.30 5.59 -10.57
C ILE A 34 10.14 4.08 -10.64
N TRP A 35 8.92 3.56 -10.48
CA TRP A 35 8.71 2.14 -10.26
C TRP A 35 8.58 1.37 -11.56
N ARG A 36 9.34 0.27 -11.67
CA ARG A 36 9.40 -0.58 -12.85
C ARG A 36 9.19 -2.04 -12.50
N TYR A 37 8.56 -2.79 -13.40
CA TYR A 37 8.26 -4.22 -13.27
C TYR A 37 7.48 -4.56 -11.99
N PRO A 38 6.28 -3.98 -11.79
CA PRO A 38 5.43 -4.33 -10.66
C PRO A 38 5.10 -5.83 -10.68
N LYS A 39 5.05 -6.42 -9.48
CA LYS A 39 4.66 -7.80 -9.24
C LYS A 39 3.65 -7.83 -8.12
N LEU A 40 2.54 -8.49 -8.36
CA LEU A 40 1.44 -8.62 -7.40
C LEU A 40 1.34 -10.08 -6.97
N GLU A 41 1.56 -10.34 -5.69
CA GLU A 41 1.63 -11.70 -5.16
C GLU A 41 0.86 -11.82 -3.85
N LEU A 42 0.22 -12.98 -3.64
CA LEU A 42 -0.33 -13.33 -2.34
C LEU A 42 0.81 -13.86 -1.46
N LYS A 43 1.15 -13.11 -0.39
CA LYS A 43 2.25 -13.46 0.53
C LYS A 43 1.74 -13.72 1.95
N ASP A 44 2.43 -14.59 2.67
CA ASP A 44 2.25 -14.74 4.11
C ASP A 44 3.00 -13.61 4.84
N ILE A 45 2.31 -12.88 5.70
CA ILE A 45 2.83 -11.78 6.52
C ILE A 45 2.43 -11.97 8.00
N PRO A 46 3.15 -11.36 8.96
CA PRO A 46 2.75 -11.38 10.36
C PRO A 46 1.34 -10.80 10.57
N ASP A 47 0.60 -11.34 11.54
CA ASP A 47 -0.66 -10.74 11.93
C ASP A 47 -0.40 -9.36 12.57
N PRO A 48 -1.10 -8.30 12.15
CA PRO A 48 -0.93 -6.98 12.72
C PRO A 48 -1.47 -6.93 14.16
N LYS A 49 -0.88 -6.06 14.98
CA LYS A 49 -1.36 -5.78 16.34
C LYS A 49 -1.67 -4.29 16.46
N PRO A 50 -2.86 -3.89 16.95
CA PRO A 50 -3.19 -2.49 17.06
C PRO A 50 -2.39 -1.83 18.20
N GLY A 51 -1.71 -0.72 17.89
CA GLY A 51 -1.10 0.16 18.88
C GLY A 51 -2.13 1.10 19.53
N PRO A 52 -1.71 2.00 20.45
CA PRO A 52 -2.60 2.99 21.04
C PRO A 52 -3.35 3.82 19.99
N GLY A 53 -4.65 3.99 20.17
CA GLY A 53 -5.53 4.73 19.25
C GLY A 53 -5.81 4.05 17.91
N GLN A 54 -5.41 2.79 17.73
CA GLN A 54 -5.67 2.01 16.52
C GLN A 54 -6.72 0.93 16.76
N VAL A 55 -7.34 0.45 15.68
CA VAL A 55 -8.22 -0.73 15.69
C VAL A 55 -7.72 -1.75 14.70
N LEU A 56 -7.93 -3.03 15.02
CA LEU A 56 -7.73 -4.12 14.08
C LEU A 56 -9.05 -4.51 13.45
N LEU A 57 -9.10 -4.48 12.12
CA LEU A 57 -10.25 -4.88 11.34
C LEU A 57 -10.03 -6.27 10.73
N ARG A 58 -11.05 -7.12 10.84
CA ARG A 58 -11.20 -8.27 9.95
C ARG A 58 -11.88 -7.77 8.67
N VAL A 59 -11.08 -7.54 7.65
CA VAL A 59 -11.57 -7.14 6.32
C VAL A 59 -12.50 -8.23 5.76
N LYS A 60 -13.71 -7.84 5.38
CA LYS A 60 -14.74 -8.73 4.81
C LYS A 60 -14.85 -8.56 3.30
N ALA A 61 -14.68 -7.34 2.82
CA ALA A 61 -14.69 -7.00 1.41
C ALA A 61 -13.72 -5.84 1.16
N CYS A 62 -13.09 -5.84 -0.01
CA CYS A 62 -12.29 -4.74 -0.51
C CYS A 62 -12.53 -4.60 -2.02
N GLY A 63 -12.94 -3.41 -2.44
CA GLY A 63 -13.07 -3.04 -3.85
C GLY A 63 -11.72 -2.90 -4.51
N ILE A 64 -11.71 -3.07 -5.83
CA ILE A 64 -10.54 -2.78 -6.67
C ILE A 64 -10.77 -1.39 -7.26
N CYS A 65 -9.90 -0.44 -6.90
CA CYS A 65 -9.91 0.89 -7.48
C CYS A 65 -9.14 0.89 -8.81
N GLY A 66 -9.43 1.85 -9.69
CA GLY A 66 -8.62 2.06 -10.91
C GLY A 66 -7.15 2.34 -10.60
N SER A 67 -6.84 2.95 -9.46
CA SER A 67 -5.46 3.16 -9.00
C SER A 67 -4.74 1.85 -8.67
N ASP A 68 -5.44 0.87 -8.09
CA ASP A 68 -4.87 -0.45 -7.81
C ASP A 68 -4.48 -1.16 -9.12
N VAL A 69 -5.30 -1.01 -10.17
CA VAL A 69 -5.01 -1.50 -11.52
C VAL A 69 -3.79 -0.78 -12.09
N HIS A 70 -3.75 0.55 -12.02
CA HIS A 70 -2.61 1.35 -12.50
C HIS A 70 -1.31 1.12 -11.73
N PHE A 71 -1.35 0.57 -10.51
CA PHE A 71 -0.12 0.14 -9.82
C PHE A 71 0.52 -1.08 -10.48
N TYR A 72 -0.28 -1.93 -11.13
CA TYR A 72 0.17 -3.17 -11.76
C TYR A 72 0.39 -3.04 -13.27
N GLU A 73 -0.43 -2.24 -13.96
CA GLU A 73 -0.24 -1.98 -15.38
C GLU A 73 1.05 -1.22 -15.66
N THR A 74 1.62 -1.46 -16.83
CA THR A 74 2.86 -0.81 -17.26
C THR A 74 2.77 -0.22 -18.65
N ASP A 75 3.64 0.77 -18.91
CA ASP A 75 3.99 1.16 -20.27
C ASP A 75 4.85 0.08 -20.96
N GLN A 76 5.27 0.36 -22.20
CA GLN A 76 6.09 -0.56 -23.00
C GLN A 76 7.49 -0.81 -22.42
N ASP A 77 8.00 0.13 -21.62
CA ASP A 77 9.29 0.01 -20.95
C ASP A 77 9.17 -0.70 -19.59
N GLY A 78 7.95 -1.06 -19.16
CA GLY A 78 7.69 -1.75 -17.90
C GLY A 78 7.54 -0.82 -16.69
N TYR A 79 7.39 0.49 -16.89
CA TYR A 79 7.10 1.43 -15.81
C TYR A 79 5.62 1.40 -15.44
N MET A 80 5.34 1.37 -14.15
CA MET A 80 4.00 1.45 -13.59
C MET A 80 3.23 2.67 -14.14
N LEU A 81 1.91 2.56 -14.35
CA LEU A 81 1.11 3.67 -14.90
C LEU A 81 0.65 4.70 -13.85
N TYR A 82 0.55 4.33 -12.58
CA TYR A 82 0.08 5.25 -11.54
C TYR A 82 1.08 6.39 -11.27
N PRO A 83 0.69 7.67 -11.44
CA PRO A 83 1.62 8.79 -11.38
C PRO A 83 1.82 9.36 -9.97
N GLY A 84 1.07 8.91 -8.96
CA GLY A 84 1.04 9.53 -7.64
C GLY A 84 2.03 8.93 -6.62
N LEU A 85 1.83 9.36 -5.36
CA LEU A 85 2.62 8.96 -4.21
C LEU A 85 2.56 7.45 -3.98
N THR A 86 3.71 6.79 -3.97
CA THR A 86 3.80 5.33 -3.79
C THR A 86 5.04 4.94 -3.00
N LYS A 87 4.97 3.79 -2.33
CA LYS A 87 6.12 3.13 -1.70
C LYS A 87 5.91 1.63 -1.75
N PHE A 88 6.86 0.91 -2.34
CA PHE A 88 6.83 -0.54 -2.42
C PHE A 88 8.01 -1.16 -1.64
N PRO A 89 7.85 -2.37 -1.07
CA PRO A 89 6.64 -3.23 -1.12
C PRO A 89 5.48 -2.69 -0.27
N THR A 90 4.22 -2.96 -0.67
CA THR A 90 3.04 -2.61 0.13
C THR A 90 1.89 -3.60 -0.04
N VAL A 91 1.07 -3.77 1.00
CA VAL A 91 -0.25 -4.40 0.87
C VAL A 91 -1.19 -3.39 0.20
N ILE A 92 -1.83 -3.78 -0.90
CA ILE A 92 -2.75 -2.90 -1.66
C ILE A 92 -4.21 -3.12 -1.24
N GLY A 93 -5.11 -2.28 -1.75
CA GLY A 93 -6.54 -2.28 -1.42
C GLY A 93 -6.88 -1.26 -0.34
N HIS A 94 -7.64 -0.23 -0.72
CA HIS A 94 -8.00 0.89 0.16
C HIS A 94 -9.51 1.17 0.20
N GLU A 95 -10.31 0.41 -0.55
CA GLU A 95 -11.77 0.53 -0.59
C GLU A 95 -12.41 -0.64 0.19
N PHE A 96 -12.14 -0.74 1.49
CA PHE A 96 -12.53 -1.90 2.28
C PHE A 96 -13.58 -1.62 3.35
N ALA A 97 -14.30 -2.68 3.72
CA ALA A 97 -15.17 -2.75 4.87
C ALA A 97 -14.95 -4.05 5.64
N GLY A 98 -15.15 -4.00 6.95
CA GLY A 98 -14.89 -5.12 7.86
C GLY A 98 -15.47 -4.89 9.24
N GLU A 99 -15.16 -5.83 10.13
CA GLU A 99 -15.59 -5.81 11.53
C GLU A 99 -14.41 -5.49 12.43
N VAL A 100 -14.63 -4.74 13.51
CA VAL A 100 -13.61 -4.50 14.52
C VAL A 100 -13.43 -5.79 15.33
N VAL A 101 -12.20 -6.33 15.34
CA VAL A 101 -11.87 -7.56 16.09
C VAL A 101 -11.00 -7.30 17.30
N GLU A 102 -10.27 -6.19 17.35
CA GLU A 102 -9.45 -5.80 18.48
C GLU A 102 -9.31 -4.27 18.54
N LEU A 103 -9.31 -3.72 19.75
CA LEU A 103 -9.00 -2.31 20.01
C LEU A 103 -7.60 -2.22 20.60
N GLY A 104 -6.82 -1.23 20.13
CA GLY A 104 -5.55 -0.89 20.74
C GLY A 104 -5.71 -0.37 22.18
N PRO A 105 -4.62 -0.38 22.96
CA PRO A 105 -4.68 0.07 24.35
C PRO A 105 -4.91 1.59 24.45
N GLY A 106 -5.59 2.03 25.51
CA GLY A 106 -5.78 3.45 25.82
C GLY A 106 -7.22 3.94 25.70
N PRO A 107 -7.48 5.21 26.06
CA PRO A 107 -8.82 5.79 26.06
C PRO A 107 -9.29 6.24 24.66
N GLU A 108 -8.41 6.19 23.67
CA GLU A 108 -8.72 6.50 22.27
C GLU A 108 -9.48 5.32 21.65
N GLY A 109 -10.61 5.58 21.00
CA GLY A 109 -11.49 4.52 20.47
C GLY A 109 -12.70 4.17 21.33
N LYS A 110 -13.03 4.98 22.35
CA LYS A 110 -14.28 4.83 23.15
C LYS A 110 -15.57 4.80 22.33
N ASP A 111 -15.54 5.36 21.13
CA ASP A 111 -16.69 5.39 20.22
C ASP A 111 -16.80 4.14 19.33
N LEU A 112 -15.81 3.25 19.39
CA LEU A 112 -15.78 1.97 18.67
C LEU A 112 -15.85 0.80 19.65
N LYS A 113 -16.40 -0.32 19.19
CA LYS A 113 -16.48 -1.57 19.95
C LYS A 113 -16.14 -2.74 19.03
N VAL A 114 -15.67 -3.84 19.62
CA VAL A 114 -15.54 -5.12 18.92
C VAL A 114 -16.92 -5.60 18.46
N GLY A 115 -16.99 -6.09 17.23
CA GLY A 115 -18.22 -6.45 16.51
C GLY A 115 -18.58 -5.44 15.43
#